data_AF-A0A662TPN3-F1
#
_entry.id   AF-A0A662TPN3-F1
#
_cell.length_a   1.000
_cell.length_b   1.000
_cell.length_c   1.000
_cell.angle_alpha   90.00
_cell.angle_beta   90.00
_cell.angle_gamma   90.00
#
_symmetry.space_group_name_H-M   'P 1'
#
loop_
_entity.id
_entity.type
_entity.pdbx_description
1 polymer ?
#
loop_
_entity_poly.entity_id
_entity_poly.type
_entity_poly.pdbx_seq_one_letter_code
_entity_poly.pdbx_strand_id
1 'polypeptide(L)'
;MRGIITRISGPVVVADHLRGVKMHEVVRVGEEGLLGEVVQLLDDKAIVQVYEDTTGLSLGEPVESTGNLLNVKLGPGLIGSIFDGIQRPLTDIRNVWGDFIKRGLMPKRLGDRKWLFVPTIKKGDYITGGDIVGYVDETQSLKHLILVPPNIQGEVKWVCKEGEYNVDETVVRLKDGRE
;
A
#
# COMPACT_ATOMS: atom_id res chain seq x y z
N MET A 1 -8.34 5.30 14.15
CA MET A 1 -8.80 6.56 14.79
C MET A 1 -9.81 7.21 13.87
N ARG A 2 -10.89 7.80 14.39
CA ARG A 2 -11.97 8.34 13.56
C ARG A 2 -12.35 9.74 14.05
N GLY A 3 -12.22 10.71 13.14
CA GLY A 3 -12.63 12.10 13.32
C GLY A 3 -13.83 12.45 12.46
N ILE A 4 -14.18 13.74 12.45
CA ILE A 4 -15.29 14.29 11.65
C ILE A 4 -14.88 15.54 10.89
N ILE A 5 -15.44 15.74 9.70
CA ILE A 5 -15.22 16.95 8.90
C ILE A 5 -15.90 18.15 9.57
N THR A 6 -15.13 19.21 9.84
CA THR A 6 -15.64 20.47 10.42
C THR A 6 -15.55 21.66 9.46
N ARG A 7 -14.71 21.57 8.43
CA ARG A 7 -14.62 22.60 7.38
C ARG A 7 -14.14 21.99 6.07
N ILE A 8 -14.67 22.49 4.95
CA ILE A 8 -14.26 22.13 3.59
C ILE A 8 -13.93 23.42 2.84
N SER A 9 -12.77 23.47 2.19
CA SER A 9 -12.30 24.62 1.42
C SER A 9 -11.57 24.11 0.17
N GLY A 10 -12.33 23.86 -0.90
CA GLY A 10 -11.80 23.21 -2.10
C GLY A 10 -11.25 21.83 -1.74
N PRO A 11 -10.00 21.50 -2.09
CA PRO A 11 -9.41 20.19 -1.81
C PRO A 11 -8.86 20.08 -0.37
N VAL A 12 -8.95 21.14 0.44
CA VAL A 12 -8.49 21.16 1.83
C VAL A 12 -9.67 20.93 2.78
N VAL A 13 -9.54 19.96 3.67
CA VAL A 13 -10.54 19.57 4.66
C VAL A 13 -9.94 19.73 6.06
N VAL A 14 -10.72 20.28 6.99
CA VAL A 14 -10.35 20.30 8.42
C VAL A 14 -11.19 19.28 9.15
N ALA A 15 -10.52 18.37 9.84
CA ALA A 15 -11.15 17.32 10.62
C ALA A 15 -10.82 17.46 12.10
N ASP A 16 -11.82 17.22 12.94
CA ASP A 16 -11.72 17.24 14.41
C ASP A 16 -11.68 15.82 14.96
N HIS A 17 -11.30 15.69 16.24
CA HIS A 17 -11.15 14.42 16.93
C HIS A 17 -10.11 13.48 16.29
N LEU A 18 -9.04 14.06 15.74
CA LEU A 18 -7.92 13.32 15.15
C LEU A 18 -6.64 13.40 15.99
N ARG A 19 -6.79 13.60 17.31
CA ARG A 19 -5.67 13.67 18.23
C ARG A 19 -4.83 12.39 18.18
N GLY A 20 -3.57 12.53 17.80
CA GLY A 20 -2.61 11.42 17.68
C GLY A 20 -2.39 10.92 16.25
N VAL A 21 -3.08 11.50 15.26
CA VAL A 21 -2.70 11.35 13.86
C VAL A 21 -1.34 11.99 13.60
N LYS A 22 -0.57 11.43 12.66
CA LYS A 22 0.79 11.91 12.35
C LYS A 22 0.77 12.83 11.13
N MET A 23 1.78 13.70 11.04
CA MET A 23 2.05 14.41 9.78
C MET A 23 2.32 13.41 8.66
N HIS A 24 1.83 13.72 7.45
CA HIS A 24 1.90 12.90 6.24
C HIS A 24 1.14 11.58 6.31
N GLU A 25 0.37 11.35 7.38
CA GLU A 25 -0.44 10.16 7.48
C GLU A 25 -1.58 10.20 6.44
N VAL A 26 -1.80 9.07 5.78
CA VAL A 26 -2.90 8.89 4.85
C VAL A 26 -4.18 8.69 5.65
N VAL A 27 -5.24 9.35 5.22
CA VAL A 27 -6.57 9.27 5.80
C VAL A 27 -7.62 8.98 4.72
N ARG A 28 -8.76 8.44 5.13
CA ARG A 28 -9.97 8.31 4.31
C ARG A 28 -10.96 9.39 4.71
N VAL A 29 -11.43 10.17 3.76
CA VAL A 29 -12.26 11.36 4.00
C VAL A 29 -13.63 11.15 3.38
N GLY A 30 -14.67 11.38 4.19
CA GLY A 30 -16.05 11.25 3.75
C GLY A 30 -16.57 9.81 3.79
N GLU A 31 -17.87 9.65 3.53
CA GLU A 31 -18.51 8.34 3.38
C GLU A 31 -17.99 7.56 2.16
N GLU A 32 -17.57 8.27 1.11
CA GLU A 32 -16.91 7.69 -0.08
C GLU A 32 -15.47 7.22 0.21
N GLY A 33 -14.88 7.59 1.36
CA GLY A 33 -13.54 7.18 1.77
C GLY A 33 -12.44 7.72 0.85
N LEU A 34 -12.56 8.98 0.42
CA LEU A 34 -11.63 9.66 -0.48
C LEU A 34 -10.23 9.70 0.12
N LEU A 35 -9.22 9.50 -0.72
CA LEU A 35 -7.83 9.50 -0.25
C LEU A 35 -7.38 10.92 0.11
N GLY A 36 -6.83 11.11 1.31
CA GLY A 36 -6.21 12.36 1.73
C GLY A 36 -4.95 12.16 2.56
N GLU A 37 -4.22 13.25 2.75
CA GLU A 37 -2.97 13.29 3.52
C GLU A 37 -3.05 14.39 4.58
N VAL A 38 -2.63 14.10 5.81
CA VAL A 38 -2.48 15.11 6.86
C VAL A 38 -1.31 16.03 6.56
N VAL A 39 -1.60 17.32 6.34
CA VAL A 39 -0.60 18.35 6.01
C VAL A 39 -0.34 19.34 7.15
N GLN A 40 -1.20 19.38 8.16
CA GLN A 40 -0.98 20.18 9.38
C GLN A 40 -1.72 19.57 10.57
N LEU A 41 -1.12 19.69 11.75
CA LEU A 41 -1.69 19.29 13.04
C LEU A 41 -1.98 20.53 13.89
N LEU A 42 -3.16 20.59 14.49
CA LEU A 42 -3.63 21.70 15.32
C LEU A 42 -4.37 21.16 16.55
N ASP A 43 -3.65 20.91 17.64
CA ASP A 43 -4.18 20.30 18.87
C ASP A 43 -4.97 18.99 18.58
N ASP A 44 -6.31 19.04 18.68
CA ASP A 44 -7.20 17.91 18.43
C ASP A 44 -7.71 17.83 16.98
N LYS A 45 -7.35 18.81 16.14
CA LYS A 45 -7.70 18.90 14.72
C LYS A 45 -6.53 18.56 13.80
N ALA A 46 -6.86 18.14 12.58
CA ALA A 46 -5.91 17.99 11.50
C ALA A 46 -6.42 18.67 10.22
N ILE A 47 -5.51 19.26 9.46
CA ILE A 47 -5.77 19.73 8.10
C ILE A 47 -5.34 18.64 7.14
N VAL A 48 -6.25 18.25 6.27
CA VAL A 48 -6.13 17.16 5.31
C VAL A 48 -6.19 17.72 3.90
N GLN A 49 -5.22 17.36 3.08
CA GLN A 49 -5.23 17.58 1.64
C GLN A 49 -5.85 16.36 0.97
N VAL A 50 -7.03 16.50 0.37
CA VAL A 50 -7.69 15.43 -0.38
C VAL A 50 -7.10 15.37 -1.79
N TYR A 51 -6.82 14.17 -2.28
CA TYR A 51 -6.23 13.94 -3.62
C TYR A 51 -7.28 13.77 -4.73
N GLU A 52 -8.55 13.64 -4.35
CA GLU A 52 -9.69 13.48 -5.23
C GLU A 52 -10.63 14.69 -5.12
N ASP A 53 -11.58 14.81 -6.05
CA ASP A 53 -12.57 15.88 -6.03
C ASP A 53 -13.46 15.80 -4.76
N THR A 54 -13.50 16.88 -3.98
CA THR A 54 -14.25 17.00 -2.73
C THR A 54 -15.72 17.38 -2.92
N THR A 55 -16.18 17.56 -4.17
CA THR A 55 -17.58 17.85 -4.49
C THR A 55 -18.50 16.79 -3.90
N GLY A 56 -19.47 17.21 -3.08
CA GLY A 56 -20.44 16.31 -2.44
C GLY A 56 -20.08 15.90 -1.01
N LEU A 57 -18.87 16.20 -0.54
CA LEU A 57 -18.54 16.06 0.89
C LEU A 57 -19.37 17.04 1.73
N SER A 58 -19.82 16.56 2.88
CA SER A 58 -20.62 17.29 3.85
C SER A 58 -19.91 17.41 5.20
N LEU A 59 -20.30 18.42 5.98
CA LEU A 59 -19.85 18.54 7.37
C LEU A 59 -20.38 17.37 8.21
N GLY A 60 -19.58 16.92 9.16
CA GLY A 60 -19.91 15.79 10.04
C GLY A 60 -19.57 14.41 9.48
N GLU A 61 -19.24 14.30 8.19
CA GLU A 61 -18.78 13.04 7.60
C GLU A 61 -17.46 12.56 8.22
N PRO A 62 -17.18 11.23 8.18
CA PRO A 62 -16.05 10.66 8.87
C PRO A 62 -14.71 11.01 8.21
N VAL A 63 -13.67 11.09 9.04
CA VAL A 63 -12.28 11.02 8.60
C VAL A 63 -11.56 9.91 9.35
N GLU A 64 -11.13 8.88 8.64
CA GLU A 64 -10.53 7.69 9.22
C GLU A 64 -9.01 7.67 8.98
N SER A 65 -8.25 7.58 10.06
CA SER A 65 -6.80 7.47 9.98
C SER A 65 -6.38 6.04 9.63
N THR A 66 -5.47 5.91 8.65
CA THR A 66 -4.97 4.60 8.21
C THR A 66 -3.78 4.11 9.04
N GLY A 67 -3.17 4.97 9.84
CA GLY A 67 -1.94 4.69 10.59
C GLY A 67 -0.68 4.61 9.72
N ASN A 68 -0.82 4.79 8.41
CA ASN A 68 0.25 4.59 7.43
C ASN A 68 0.55 5.89 6.68
N LEU A 69 1.82 6.09 6.35
CA LEU A 69 2.23 7.08 5.36
C LEU A 69 1.87 6.60 3.96
N LEU A 70 1.85 7.52 3.00
CA LEU A 70 1.72 7.15 1.60
C LEU A 70 2.95 6.30 1.22
N ASN A 71 2.67 5.05 0.85
CA ASN A 71 3.68 4.08 0.49
C ASN A 71 3.38 3.50 -0.89
N VAL A 72 4.30 2.69 -1.41
CA VAL A 72 4.15 1.93 -2.66
C VAL A 72 4.40 0.46 -2.37
N LYS A 73 3.68 -0.43 -3.07
CA LYS A 73 4.00 -1.85 -3.11
C LYS A 73 5.14 -2.09 -4.10
N LEU A 74 6.18 -2.79 -3.67
CA LEU A 74 7.30 -3.19 -4.52
C LEU A 74 7.27 -4.71 -4.68
N GLY A 75 7.44 -5.19 -5.90
CA GLY A 75 7.43 -6.63 -6.20
C GLY A 75 7.14 -6.91 -7.67
N PRO A 76 7.03 -8.19 -8.04
CA PRO A 76 6.74 -8.60 -9.41
C PRO A 76 5.30 -8.24 -9.80
N GLY A 77 5.13 -7.87 -11.08
CA GLY A 77 3.88 -7.36 -11.64
C GLY A 77 3.85 -5.85 -11.83
N LEU A 78 4.92 -5.14 -11.48
CA LEU A 78 5.06 -3.72 -11.80
C LEU A 78 5.41 -3.52 -13.27
N ILE A 79 6.25 -4.39 -13.84
CA ILE A 79 6.70 -4.24 -15.22
C ILE A 79 5.59 -4.70 -16.18
N GLY A 80 5.25 -3.82 -17.13
CA GLY A 80 4.15 -4.03 -18.08
C GLY A 80 2.78 -3.58 -17.55
N SER A 81 2.69 -3.14 -16.30
CA SER A 81 1.47 -2.58 -15.71
C SER A 81 1.41 -1.06 -15.87
N ILE A 82 0.19 -0.52 -15.97
CA ILE A 82 -0.05 0.93 -16.10
C ILE A 82 -0.69 1.42 -14.80
N PHE A 83 -0.06 2.40 -14.15
CA PHE A 83 -0.52 2.97 -12.90
C PHE A 83 -0.76 4.47 -13.00
N ASP A 84 -1.59 5.00 -12.09
CA ASP A 84 -1.68 6.44 -11.84
C ASP A 84 -0.59 6.93 -10.85
N GLY A 85 -0.63 8.22 -10.50
CA GLY A 85 0.35 8.87 -9.61
C GLY A 85 0.40 8.35 -8.17
N ILE A 86 -0.57 7.52 -7.75
CA ILE A 86 -0.63 6.91 -6.41
C ILE A 86 -0.61 5.38 -6.47
N GLN A 87 -0.13 4.83 -7.59
CA GLN A 87 0.05 3.39 -7.83
C GLN A 87 -1.26 2.58 -7.88
N ARG A 88 -2.36 3.14 -8.39
CA ARG A 88 -3.57 2.36 -8.71
C ARG A 88 -3.48 1.79 -10.13
N PRO A 89 -3.69 0.48 -10.35
CA PRO A 89 -3.62 -0.13 -11.68
C PRO A 89 -4.78 0.32 -12.56
N LEU A 90 -4.49 1.11 -13.59
CA LEU A 90 -5.51 1.70 -14.48
C LEU A 90 -6.20 0.64 -15.35
N THR A 91 -5.47 -0.41 -15.76
CA THR A 91 -6.05 -1.53 -16.52
C THR A 91 -7.09 -2.28 -15.70
N ASP A 92 -6.79 -2.56 -14.43
CA ASP A 92 -7.71 -3.26 -13.53
C ASP A 92 -8.91 -2.38 -13.20
N ILE A 93 -8.67 -1.07 -13.00
CA ILE A 93 -9.76 -0.11 -12.80
C ILE A 93 -10.71 -0.12 -14.01
N ARG A 94 -10.15 -0.07 -15.22
CA ARG A 94 -10.95 -0.06 -16.44
C ARG A 94 -11.78 -1.34 -16.60
N ASN A 95 -11.19 -2.50 -16.30
CA ASN A 95 -11.85 -3.79 -16.43
C ASN A 95 -13.04 -3.94 -15.48
N VAL A 96 -12.99 -3.32 -14.30
CA VAL A 96 -14.05 -3.43 -13.28
C VAL A 96 -15.08 -2.30 -13.36
N TRP A 97 -14.64 -1.06 -13.60
CA TRP A 97 -15.49 0.13 -13.51
C TRP A 97 -15.75 0.85 -14.84
N GLY A 98 -15.16 0.37 -15.94
CA GLY A 98 -15.35 0.91 -17.28
C GLY A 98 -14.41 2.08 -17.60
N ASP A 99 -14.79 2.92 -18.56
CA ASP A 99 -13.89 3.93 -19.11
C ASP A 99 -13.66 5.16 -18.19
N PHE A 100 -14.42 5.28 -17.09
CA PHE A 100 -14.30 6.39 -16.14
C PHE A 100 -13.81 5.92 -14.76
N ILE A 101 -12.87 6.68 -14.18
CA ILE A 101 -12.34 6.43 -12.84
C ILE A 101 -13.30 7.04 -11.81
N LYS A 102 -13.96 6.19 -11.01
CA LYS A 102 -14.78 6.65 -9.88
C LYS A 102 -13.88 7.11 -8.72
N ARG A 103 -14.42 7.98 -7.88
CA ARG A 103 -13.73 8.46 -6.66
C ARG A 103 -13.78 7.42 -5.55
N GLY A 104 -12.84 7.50 -4.60
CA GLY A 104 -12.80 6.59 -3.45
C GLY A 104 -12.38 5.16 -3.80
N LEU A 105 -11.95 4.91 -5.04
CA LEU A 105 -11.53 3.59 -5.47
C LEU A 105 -10.17 3.22 -4.89
N MET A 106 -10.13 2.06 -4.24
CA MET A 106 -8.89 1.42 -3.76
C MET A 106 -8.78 -0.02 -4.27
N PRO A 107 -8.45 -0.20 -5.56
CA PRO A 107 -8.08 -1.53 -6.07
C PRO A 107 -6.81 -2.04 -5.39
N LYS A 108 -6.63 -3.37 -5.37
CA LYS A 108 -5.34 -3.97 -5.02
C LYS A 108 -4.28 -3.48 -6.01
N ARG A 109 -3.12 -3.06 -5.50
CA ARG A 109 -2.02 -2.53 -6.34
C ARG A 109 -1.21 -3.64 -7.02
N LEU A 110 -0.98 -4.72 -6.29
CA LEU A 110 -0.36 -5.99 -6.69
C LEU A 110 -1.06 -7.07 -5.83
N GLY A 111 -1.42 -8.23 -6.37
CA GLY A 111 -2.06 -9.25 -5.54
C GLY A 111 -2.53 -10.54 -6.20
N ASP A 112 -3.15 -10.48 -7.37
CA ASP A 112 -3.95 -11.64 -7.83
C ASP A 112 -3.19 -12.59 -8.77
N ARG A 113 -2.09 -12.12 -9.37
CA ARG A 113 -1.23 -12.95 -10.25
C ARG A 113 -0.33 -13.85 -9.42
N LYS A 114 -0.29 -15.13 -9.78
CA LYS A 114 0.69 -16.10 -9.26
C LYS A 114 1.96 -16.10 -10.09
N TRP A 115 3.07 -16.34 -9.41
CA TRP A 115 4.42 -16.39 -9.97
C TRP A 115 5.08 -17.68 -9.53
N LEU A 116 5.81 -18.32 -10.45
CA LEU A 116 6.68 -19.44 -10.10
C LEU A 116 7.91 -18.88 -9.37
N PHE A 117 7.91 -19.00 -8.04
CA PHE A 117 9.01 -18.56 -7.19
C PHE A 117 10.02 -19.67 -7.00
N VAL A 118 11.29 -19.34 -7.21
CA VAL A 118 12.42 -20.25 -6.99
C VAL A 118 13.27 -19.70 -5.84
N PRO A 119 13.30 -20.36 -4.66
CA PRO A 119 14.10 -19.92 -3.52
C PRO A 119 15.60 -20.14 -3.78
N THR A 120 16.44 -19.20 -3.35
CA THR A 120 17.90 -19.29 -3.43
C THR A 120 18.58 -19.47 -2.07
N ILE A 121 17.81 -19.35 -0.99
CA ILE A 121 18.27 -19.52 0.39
C ILE A 121 17.70 -20.79 1.01
N LYS A 122 18.25 -21.20 2.15
CA LYS A 122 17.80 -22.37 2.92
C LYS A 122 17.61 -22.03 4.40
N LYS A 123 16.91 -22.92 5.10
CA LYS A 123 16.77 -22.84 6.56
C LYS A 123 18.14 -22.82 7.24
N GLY A 124 18.31 -21.90 8.19
CA GLY A 124 19.54 -21.69 8.94
C GLY A 124 20.46 -20.62 8.35
N ASP A 125 20.21 -20.13 7.14
CA ASP A 125 20.95 -19.00 6.59
C ASP A 125 20.65 -17.73 7.39
N TYR A 126 21.63 -16.84 7.51
CA TYR A 126 21.45 -15.51 8.09
C TYR A 126 21.35 -14.50 6.95
N ILE A 127 20.26 -13.73 6.92
CA ILE A 127 19.96 -12.75 5.87
C ILE A 127 19.83 -11.35 6.45
N THR A 128 20.09 -10.35 5.62
CA THR A 128 20.07 -8.93 5.92
C THR A 128 19.36 -8.16 4.80
N GLY A 129 19.00 -6.90 5.06
CA GLY A 129 18.31 -6.07 4.08
C GLY A 129 19.08 -5.96 2.77
N GLY A 130 18.38 -6.23 1.66
CA GLY A 130 18.96 -6.25 0.32
C GLY A 130 19.50 -7.61 -0.14
N ASP A 131 19.53 -8.63 0.71
CA ASP A 131 19.89 -9.98 0.29
C ASP A 131 18.81 -10.60 -0.61
N ILE A 132 19.22 -11.48 -1.52
CA ILE A 132 18.30 -12.17 -2.45
C ILE A 132 17.81 -13.46 -1.80
N VAL A 133 16.48 -13.59 -1.64
CA VAL A 133 15.84 -14.79 -1.08
C VAL A 133 15.36 -15.76 -2.16
N GLY A 134 15.19 -15.27 -3.38
CA GLY A 134 14.80 -16.05 -4.54
C GLY A 134 14.53 -15.17 -5.73
N TYR A 135 13.90 -15.73 -6.75
CA TYR A 135 13.52 -14.99 -7.94
C TYR A 135 12.23 -15.51 -8.54
N VAL A 136 11.61 -14.69 -9.39
CA VAL A 136 10.54 -15.06 -10.31
C VAL A 136 10.89 -14.58 -11.71
N ASP A 137 10.42 -15.27 -12.75
CA ASP A 137 10.52 -14.77 -14.11
C ASP A 137 9.31 -13.86 -14.38
N GLU A 138 9.53 -12.53 -14.33
CA GLU A 138 8.44 -11.54 -14.45
C GLU A 138 8.00 -11.37 -15.91
N THR A 139 8.96 -11.40 -16.82
CA THR A 139 8.76 -11.43 -18.27
C THR A 139 9.63 -12.52 -18.90
N GLN A 140 9.45 -12.79 -20.19
CA GLN A 140 10.26 -13.80 -20.91
C GLN A 140 11.77 -13.52 -20.88
N SER A 141 12.17 -12.27 -20.67
CA SER A 141 13.57 -11.84 -20.69
C SER A 141 14.07 -11.30 -19.36
N LEU A 142 13.20 -11.16 -18.35
CA LEU A 142 13.54 -10.53 -17.09
C LEU A 142 13.27 -11.44 -15.89
N LYS A 143 14.35 -11.74 -15.18
CA LYS A 143 14.34 -12.35 -13.86
C LYS A 143 14.22 -11.26 -12.79
N HIS A 144 13.14 -11.27 -12.04
CA HIS A 144 12.90 -10.37 -10.92
C HIS A 144 13.44 -11.01 -9.63
N LEU A 145 14.41 -10.34 -9.02
CA LEU A 145 15.03 -10.81 -7.77
C LEU A 145 14.18 -10.38 -6.58
N ILE A 146 13.82 -11.33 -5.72
CA ILE A 146 13.10 -11.06 -4.48
C ILE A 146 14.11 -10.75 -3.39
N LEU A 147 14.04 -9.54 -2.87
CA LEU A 147 15.00 -8.99 -1.91
C LEU A 147 14.40 -8.93 -0.51
N VAL A 148 15.25 -9.09 0.51
CA VAL A 148 14.88 -8.81 1.90
C VAL A 148 14.68 -7.31 2.08
N PRO A 149 13.58 -6.85 2.71
CA PRO A 149 13.38 -5.44 3.02
C PRO A 149 14.54 -4.83 3.83
N PRO A 150 14.94 -3.57 3.59
CA PRO A 150 16.17 -2.99 4.13
C PRO A 150 16.34 -3.08 5.66
N ASN A 151 15.22 -3.03 6.41
CA ASN A 151 15.23 -3.00 7.87
C ASN A 151 15.01 -4.38 8.51
N ILE A 152 15.12 -5.45 7.72
CA ILE A 152 14.93 -6.83 8.18
C ILE A 152 16.27 -7.56 8.16
N GLN A 153 16.54 -8.30 9.23
CA GLN A 153 17.68 -9.19 9.35
C GLN A 153 17.37 -10.32 10.33
N GLY A 154 17.98 -11.47 10.14
CA GLY A 154 17.87 -12.58 11.08
C GLY A 154 18.14 -13.93 10.43
N GLU A 155 17.98 -14.97 11.24
CA GLU A 155 18.17 -16.35 10.79
C GLU A 155 16.86 -16.93 10.22
N VAL A 156 16.96 -17.54 9.06
CA VAL A 156 15.85 -18.17 8.34
C VAL A 156 15.36 -19.39 9.11
N LYS A 157 14.13 -19.33 9.62
CA LYS A 157 13.45 -20.45 10.27
C LYS A 157 12.80 -21.39 9.25
N TRP A 158 12.27 -20.81 8.18
CA TRP A 158 11.55 -21.51 7.14
C TRP A 158 11.62 -20.74 5.83
N VAL A 159 11.65 -21.46 4.72
CA VAL A 159 11.53 -20.94 3.35
C VAL A 159 10.55 -21.85 2.62
N CYS A 160 9.72 -21.28 1.74
CA CYS A 160 8.81 -22.05 0.91
C CYS A 160 9.57 -22.95 -0.06
N LYS A 161 8.88 -23.93 -0.65
CA LYS A 161 9.43 -24.72 -1.75
C LYS A 161 9.26 -23.94 -3.05
N GLU A 162 9.96 -24.36 -4.09
CA GLU A 162 9.65 -23.90 -5.44
C GLU A 162 8.18 -24.19 -5.77
N GLY A 163 7.47 -23.19 -6.30
CA GLY A 163 6.04 -23.30 -6.56
C GLY A 163 5.39 -21.97 -6.97
N GLU A 164 4.08 -22.03 -7.22
CA GLU A 164 3.30 -20.86 -7.59
C GLU A 164 2.75 -20.13 -6.37
N TYR A 165 3.15 -18.87 -6.21
CA TYR A 165 2.72 -17.99 -5.11
C TYR A 165 2.32 -16.62 -5.65
N ASN A 166 1.36 -15.98 -5.01
CA ASN A 166 1.09 -14.56 -5.23
C ASN A 166 1.95 -13.67 -4.32
N VAL A 167 1.89 -12.35 -4.53
CA VAL A 167 2.74 -11.38 -3.81
C VAL A 167 2.33 -11.14 -2.34
N ASP A 168 1.16 -11.64 -1.91
CA ASP A 168 0.67 -11.56 -0.54
C ASP A 168 0.96 -12.87 0.25
N GLU A 169 1.51 -13.91 -0.40
CA GLU A 169 1.87 -15.18 0.23
C GLU A 169 3.29 -15.17 0.83
N THR A 170 3.42 -15.65 2.07
CA THR A 170 4.69 -15.70 2.80
C THR A 170 5.66 -16.73 2.17
N VAL A 171 6.82 -16.26 1.72
CA VAL A 171 7.89 -17.10 1.13
C VAL A 171 9.05 -17.39 2.09
N VAL A 172 9.26 -16.55 3.11
CA VAL A 172 10.34 -16.70 4.10
C VAL A 172 9.77 -16.41 5.48
N ARG A 173 10.26 -17.10 6.52
CA ARG A 173 9.97 -16.75 7.92
C ARG A 173 11.26 -16.78 8.72
N LEU A 174 11.48 -15.73 9.50
CA LEU A 174 12.64 -15.61 10.39
C LEU A 174 12.37 -16.24 11.77
N LYS A 175 13.44 -16.51 12.53
CA LYS A 175 13.31 -17.06 13.90
C LYS A 175 12.58 -16.14 14.87
N ASP A 176 12.68 -14.83 14.68
CA ASP A 176 12.02 -13.82 15.50
C ASP A 176 10.51 -13.65 15.19
N GLY A 177 9.99 -14.40 14.21
CA GLY A 177 8.58 -14.40 13.85
C GLY A 177 8.21 -13.47 12.70
N ARG A 178 9.15 -12.68 12.15
CA ARG A 178 8.91 -11.88 10.94
C ARG A 178 8.74 -12.78 9.71
N GLU A 179 7.87 -12.33 8.81
CA GLU A 179 7.48 -12.97 7.54
C GLU A 179 7.82 -12.06 6.36
#